data_AF-A0A7Y2F9T2-F1
#
_entry.id   AF-A0A7Y2F9T2-F1
#
_cell.length_a   1.000
_cell.length_b   1.000
_cell.length_c   1.000
_cell.angle_alpha   90.00
_cell.angle_beta   90.00
_cell.angle_gamma   90.00
#
_symmetry.space_group_name_H-M   'P 1'
#
loop_
_entity.id
_entity.type
_entity.pdbx_description
1 polymer ?
#
loop_
_entity_poly.entity_id
_entity_poly.type
_entity_poly.pdbx_seq_one_letter_code
_entity_poly.pdbx_strand_id
1 'polypeptide(L)'
;MNVDVSAFSMRRSLLLVPITLAMLMPAPTATAQNGRLIEGLFRTLAEQQIEKERAKRAAEQNRPPALQPNQPAHVDHGKDPYEVRLPSGFENRGGHAHTPPTQPNRPNVNPPRAGGSNSISVRSREAADYAKQLVSFNNTIAPLVVELRREATQHPELRPLLPEAYQIAAEGRALLSRCDGLSSLSPIMQPYQDLDARWRKISFALRSINGLSNTTTSSIQQLDQYCSSMCKQLQIEPQFDRHALHDQMIVAATYMQAMLDDLELAPLSHHDSQRLTHDCRLLRQRLLTAADHVDDVTYAEMAESFTAFINDWGKFSQQVYALHNPHLDRRMARVGESGDQVYSILWMAPPKSMHDIAAIAHRLDTSVESISEKITLRSIASLPGESQLRLLNATRELYDHAVNLEQEASSQKPDSRKLQAIFAKLDQTWVSVQGDYAKVRSVNRGVLVDIDRNMQELRQALGGSSGGSVAISASQLIQAAAALEGTAEYINDRLRASSRNLQPSSFRNSVTTAAREFHLHARELHEEISKPGRLSDARYLSRLQREAEHMLEGYDQLTKDLDHIEDHGLSAAQAGHLKRAQRDIVPFVAQVAAALLEG
;
A
#
# COMPACT_ATOMS: atom_id res chain seq x y z
N MET A 1 -4.73 -17.81 -62.10
CA MET A 1 -4.88 -16.54 -62.85
C MET A 1 -4.07 -15.49 -62.12
N ASN A 2 -2.94 -15.11 -62.72
CA ASN A 2 -2.04 -14.06 -62.24
C ASN A 2 -2.70 -12.71 -62.45
N VAL A 3 -2.70 -11.86 -61.42
CA VAL A 3 -2.78 -10.41 -61.59
C VAL A 3 -1.78 -9.79 -60.62
N ASP A 4 -0.65 -9.37 -61.19
CA ASP A 4 0.25 -8.35 -60.65
C ASP A 4 -0.51 -7.04 -60.45
N VAL A 5 -0.34 -6.39 -59.29
CA VAL A 5 -0.42 -4.93 -59.20
C VAL A 5 0.76 -4.43 -58.37
N SER A 6 1.64 -3.75 -59.09
CA SER A 6 2.86 -3.11 -58.69
C SER A 6 2.62 -1.78 -57.97
N ALA A 7 3.42 -1.58 -56.92
CA ALA A 7 4.16 -0.37 -56.56
C ALA A 7 3.60 1.02 -56.95
N PHE A 8 3.25 1.81 -55.93
CA PHE A 8 3.36 3.27 -55.99
C PHE A 8 4.16 3.78 -54.79
N SER A 9 5.47 3.93 -55.00
CA SER A 9 6.40 4.67 -54.13
C SER A 9 6.28 6.14 -54.50
N MET A 10 5.84 7.00 -53.57
CA MET A 10 5.99 8.45 -53.72
C MET A 10 6.87 9.01 -52.60
N ARG A 11 8.15 9.12 -52.93
CA ARG A 11 9.16 9.92 -52.24
C ARG A 11 8.65 11.36 -52.12
N ARG A 12 8.69 11.94 -50.92
CA ARG A 12 8.74 13.39 -50.76
C ARG A 12 10.01 13.80 -50.04
N SER A 13 10.70 14.67 -50.74
CA SER A 13 12.04 15.20 -50.52
C SER A 13 12.14 16.06 -49.27
N LEU A 14 13.21 15.80 -48.53
CA LEU A 14 14.08 16.76 -47.85
C LEU A 14 13.92 18.21 -48.33
N LEU A 15 13.63 19.10 -47.37
CA LEU A 15 14.04 20.50 -47.42
C LEU A 15 14.67 20.86 -46.07
N LEU A 16 15.99 20.96 -46.13
CA LEU A 16 16.94 21.45 -45.12
C LEU A 16 17.06 22.96 -45.32
N VAL A 17 16.96 23.78 -44.25
CA VAL A 17 17.48 25.17 -44.13
C VAL A 17 17.39 25.59 -42.64
N PRO A 18 18.29 26.47 -42.13
CA PRO A 18 19.02 26.22 -40.89
C PRO A 18 18.69 27.15 -39.70
N ILE A 19 19.14 26.70 -38.53
CA ILE A 19 19.80 27.43 -37.42
C ILE A 19 19.31 28.87 -37.15
N THR A 20 18.59 29.03 -36.03
CA THR A 20 18.69 30.23 -35.18
C THR A 20 18.98 29.80 -33.75
N LEU A 21 20.24 30.01 -33.36
CA LEU A 21 20.78 29.87 -32.03
C LEU A 21 20.41 31.14 -31.24
N ALA A 22 19.46 31.03 -30.31
CA ALA A 22 19.14 32.10 -29.36
C ALA A 22 19.36 31.58 -27.94
N MET A 23 20.31 32.22 -27.26
CA MET A 23 20.72 32.00 -25.88
C MET A 23 19.53 32.10 -24.92
N LEU A 24 19.36 31.10 -24.07
CA LEU A 24 18.57 31.21 -22.84
C LEU A 24 19.47 30.85 -21.65
N MET A 25 19.67 31.86 -20.82
CA MET A 25 20.39 31.83 -19.54
C MET A 25 19.74 30.82 -18.58
N PRO A 26 20.50 30.15 -17.71
CA PRO A 26 19.93 29.34 -16.65
C PRO A 26 19.26 30.25 -15.60
N ALA A 27 17.97 30.01 -15.35
CA ALA A 27 17.28 30.55 -14.18
C ALA A 27 17.95 30.01 -12.90
N PRO A 28 18.04 30.81 -11.82
CA PRO A 28 18.64 30.37 -10.57
C PRO A 28 17.82 29.21 -9.99
N THR A 29 18.48 28.09 -9.74
CA THR A 29 17.94 26.98 -8.96
C THR A 29 17.70 27.47 -7.54
N ALA A 30 16.42 27.67 -7.20
CA ALA A 30 16.00 27.77 -5.81
C ALA A 30 16.30 26.42 -5.14
N THR A 31 17.29 26.42 -4.26
CA THR A 31 17.60 25.29 -3.39
C THR A 31 16.51 25.22 -2.32
N ALA A 32 15.53 24.33 -2.52
CA ALA A 32 14.49 24.06 -1.54
C ALA A 32 15.12 23.38 -0.32
N GLN A 33 15.15 24.12 0.79
CA GLN A 33 15.74 23.74 2.08
C GLN A 33 14.72 22.96 2.95
N ASN A 34 13.83 22.16 2.34
CA ASN A 34 12.61 21.63 2.97
C ASN A 34 12.73 20.18 3.48
N GLY A 35 13.90 19.53 3.37
CA GLY A 35 14.13 18.18 3.90
C GLY A 35 14.30 18.08 5.42
N ARG A 36 14.42 19.21 6.14
CA ARG A 36 14.74 19.22 7.58
C ARG A 36 13.55 18.98 8.51
N LEU A 37 12.32 19.20 8.04
CA LEU A 37 11.13 19.16 8.91
C LEU A 37 10.61 17.73 9.12
N ILE A 38 10.60 16.91 8.06
CA ILE A 38 10.26 15.48 8.14
C ILE A 38 11.39 14.67 8.79
N GLU A 39 12.65 15.00 8.49
CA GLU A 39 13.79 14.44 9.23
C GLU A 39 13.69 14.83 10.71
N GLY A 40 13.22 16.03 11.05
CA GLY A 40 12.89 16.46 12.40
C GLY A 40 11.78 15.63 13.06
N LEU A 41 10.67 15.33 12.38
CA LEU A 41 9.56 14.53 12.94
C LEU A 41 9.94 13.06 13.17
N PHE A 42 10.57 12.40 12.20
CA PHE A 42 11.03 11.02 12.37
C PHE A 42 12.22 10.91 13.33
N ARG A 43 13.11 11.91 13.35
CA ARG A 43 14.20 12.00 14.32
C ARG A 43 13.66 12.28 15.72
N THR A 44 12.62 13.09 15.88
CA THR A 44 12.02 13.38 17.19
C THR A 44 11.28 12.16 17.73
N LEU A 45 10.58 11.39 16.88
CA LEU A 45 9.98 10.11 17.27
C LEU A 45 11.04 9.05 17.62
N ALA A 46 12.11 8.94 16.82
CA ALA A 46 13.21 8.04 17.10
C ALA A 46 14.02 8.48 18.33
N GLU A 47 14.26 9.78 18.52
CA GLU A 47 14.94 10.36 19.68
C GLU A 47 14.09 10.22 20.93
N GLN A 48 12.77 10.40 20.87
CA GLN A 48 11.86 10.10 21.99
C GLN A 48 11.85 8.61 22.35
N GLN A 49 11.90 7.71 21.36
CA GLN A 49 12.02 6.26 21.63
C GLN A 49 13.36 5.92 22.27
N ILE A 50 14.46 6.51 21.78
CA ILE A 50 15.81 6.35 22.33
C ILE A 50 15.90 6.99 23.72
N GLU A 51 15.23 8.10 23.97
CA GLU A 51 15.22 8.83 25.24
C GLU A 51 14.35 8.12 26.28
N LYS A 52 13.24 7.50 25.86
CA LYS A 52 12.43 6.58 26.69
C LYS A 52 13.20 5.31 27.02
N GLU A 53 13.97 4.76 26.07
CA GLU A 53 14.92 3.67 26.36
C GLU A 53 16.06 4.12 27.28
N ARG A 54 16.61 5.33 27.09
CA ARG A 54 17.66 5.89 27.96
C ARG A 54 17.15 6.18 29.36
N ALA A 55 15.93 6.70 29.51
CA ALA A 55 15.29 6.92 30.81
C ALA A 55 15.00 5.59 31.51
N LYS A 56 14.56 4.58 30.76
CA LYS A 56 14.40 3.20 31.26
C LYS A 56 15.74 2.59 31.70
N ARG A 57 16.79 2.76 30.89
CA ARG A 57 18.16 2.35 31.22
C ARG A 57 18.73 3.14 32.40
N ALA A 58 18.46 4.44 32.52
CA ALA A 58 18.89 5.27 33.64
C ALA A 58 18.17 4.91 34.94
N ALA A 59 16.89 4.54 34.87
CA ALA A 59 16.15 3.95 35.99
C ALA A 59 16.71 2.59 36.40
N GLU A 60 17.17 1.77 35.43
CA GLU A 60 17.89 0.52 35.69
C GLU A 60 19.33 0.75 36.21
N GLN A 61 19.97 1.88 35.88
CA GLN A 61 21.34 2.25 36.24
C GLN A 61 21.46 2.97 37.59
N ASN A 62 20.37 3.57 38.09
CA ASN A 62 20.25 4.08 39.47
C ASN A 62 19.99 2.96 40.51
N ARG A 63 19.96 1.70 40.08
CA ARG A 63 20.07 0.53 40.95
C ARG A 63 21.54 0.37 41.38
N PRO A 64 21.84 0.10 42.66
CA PRO A 64 23.22 0.14 43.19
C PRO A 64 24.17 -0.81 42.42
N PRO A 65 25.46 -0.41 42.29
CA PRO A 65 26.28 -0.78 41.13
C PRO A 65 26.93 -2.16 41.26
N ALA A 66 26.80 -2.97 40.20
CA ALA A 66 27.81 -3.95 39.84
C ALA A 66 28.74 -3.32 38.79
N LEU A 67 30.02 -3.23 39.19
CA LEU A 67 31.24 -2.82 38.50
C LEU A 67 31.19 -2.59 36.96
N GLN A 68 31.65 -1.40 36.55
CA GLN A 68 31.84 -0.93 35.17
C GLN A 68 32.87 -1.75 34.36
N PRO A 69 32.71 -1.86 33.03
CA PRO A 69 33.81 -2.14 32.12
C PRO A 69 34.09 -1.04 31.08
N ASN A 70 35.35 -1.05 30.67
CA ASN A 70 36.07 -0.17 29.73
C ASN A 70 35.53 -0.15 28.29
N GLN A 71 35.92 0.93 27.59
CA GLN A 71 35.71 1.25 26.17
C GLN A 71 36.13 0.13 25.18
N PRO A 72 35.51 0.06 23.98
CA PRO A 72 35.60 -1.09 23.10
C PRO A 72 36.81 -1.07 22.15
N ALA A 73 37.35 -2.26 21.89
CA ALA A 73 38.27 -2.55 20.81
C ALA A 73 37.52 -3.05 19.55
N HIS A 74 38.15 -2.79 18.40
CA HIS A 74 37.81 -3.14 17.02
C HIS A 74 36.98 -4.42 16.81
N VAL A 75 35.87 -4.30 16.06
CA VAL A 75 35.00 -5.41 15.64
C VAL A 75 35.48 -6.00 14.31
N ASP A 76 35.62 -7.32 14.30
CA ASP A 76 35.96 -8.16 13.16
C ASP A 76 34.65 -8.68 12.50
N HIS A 77 34.44 -8.37 11.21
CA HIS A 77 33.22 -8.69 10.47
C HIS A 77 33.31 -10.08 9.84
N GLY A 78 32.88 -11.13 10.54
CA GLY A 78 32.84 -12.47 9.94
C GLY A 78 32.15 -13.60 10.70
N LYS A 79 31.54 -13.36 11.86
CA LYS A 79 30.84 -14.40 12.64
C LYS A 79 29.36 -14.07 12.77
N ASP A 80 28.52 -15.03 12.40
CA ASP A 80 27.07 -15.01 12.59
C ASP A 80 26.77 -14.79 14.10
N PRO A 81 26.01 -13.73 14.48
CA PRO A 81 25.80 -13.37 15.87
C PRO A 81 24.97 -14.38 16.69
N TYR A 82 24.31 -15.35 16.03
CA TYR A 82 23.42 -16.32 16.68
C TYR A 82 23.81 -17.77 16.35
N GLU A 83 24.51 -18.45 17.27
CA GLU A 83 24.79 -19.89 17.16
C GLU A 83 23.75 -20.67 17.99
N VAL A 84 22.86 -21.43 17.33
CA VAL A 84 21.88 -22.29 18.02
C VAL A 84 22.59 -23.54 18.53
N ARG A 85 22.70 -23.70 19.86
CA ARG A 85 23.39 -24.83 20.48
C ARG A 85 22.40 -25.79 21.13
N LEU A 86 22.49 -27.06 20.74
CA LEU A 86 21.80 -28.15 21.43
C LEU A 86 22.53 -28.47 22.75
N PRO A 87 21.82 -28.82 23.84
CA PRO A 87 22.42 -29.34 25.04
C PRO A 87 23.29 -30.56 24.70
N SER A 88 24.55 -30.55 25.16
CA SER A 88 25.51 -31.65 25.03
C SER A 88 24.95 -32.90 25.73
N GLY A 89 24.24 -33.74 24.98
CA GLY A 89 23.53 -34.90 25.51
C GLY A 89 22.63 -35.63 24.50
N PHE A 90 22.38 -35.02 23.33
CA PHE A 90 21.59 -35.62 22.24
C PHE A 90 22.42 -36.20 21.08
N GLU A 91 23.75 -36.13 21.14
CA GLU A 91 24.60 -36.80 20.15
C GLU A 91 24.70 -38.29 20.46
N ASN A 92 24.37 -39.09 19.44
CA ASN A 92 24.37 -40.56 19.44
C ASN A 92 25.64 -41.13 20.11
N ARG A 93 25.44 -41.78 21.26
CA ARG A 93 26.49 -42.50 21.98
C ARG A 93 26.67 -43.89 21.36
N GLY A 94 27.41 -43.94 20.26
CA GLY A 94 27.96 -45.17 19.70
C GLY A 94 29.47 -45.20 19.87
N GLY A 95 29.97 -46.07 20.74
CA GLY A 95 31.31 -46.66 20.58
C GLY A 95 32.49 -46.02 21.33
N HIS A 96 32.95 -46.77 22.32
CA HIS A 96 34.34 -46.95 22.77
C HIS A 96 34.98 -46.00 23.78
N ALA A 97 35.27 -46.64 24.92
CA ALA A 97 36.05 -46.24 26.07
C ALA A 97 37.48 -45.78 25.73
N HIS A 98 37.93 -44.73 26.42
CA HIS A 98 39.22 -44.71 27.11
C HIS A 98 39.22 -43.58 28.15
N THR A 99 39.28 -43.96 29.43
CA THR A 99 39.54 -43.09 30.58
C THR A 99 41.03 -42.81 30.73
N PRO A 100 41.42 -41.55 31.03
CA PRO A 100 42.59 -41.25 31.86
C PRO A 100 42.20 -40.46 33.13
N PRO A 101 43.12 -40.33 34.10
CA PRO A 101 42.77 -40.27 35.51
C PRO A 101 42.41 -38.87 36.01
N THR A 102 41.58 -38.92 37.04
CA THR A 102 41.09 -37.89 37.96
C THR A 102 42.20 -36.97 38.45
N GLN A 103 42.13 -35.68 38.11
CA GLN A 103 42.79 -34.61 38.86
C GLN A 103 41.83 -34.02 39.91
N PRO A 104 42.32 -33.70 41.12
CA PRO A 104 41.48 -33.23 42.21
C PRO A 104 41.18 -31.72 42.10
N ASN A 105 39.91 -31.40 42.36
CA ASN A 105 39.36 -30.14 42.87
C ASN A 105 40.22 -28.87 42.70
N ARG A 106 39.91 -28.10 41.65
CA ARG A 106 40.04 -26.64 41.68
C ARG A 106 38.63 -26.04 41.57
N PRO A 107 38.22 -25.11 42.46
CA PRO A 107 36.96 -24.40 42.32
C PRO A 107 37.03 -23.55 41.05
N ASN A 108 36.27 -23.97 40.04
CA ASN A 108 36.22 -23.33 38.75
C ASN A 108 35.32 -22.09 38.83
N VAL A 109 35.86 -20.98 39.32
CA VAL A 109 35.24 -19.66 39.20
C VAL A 109 35.58 -19.15 37.80
N ASN A 110 34.78 -19.57 36.81
CA ASN A 110 34.80 -18.94 35.49
C ASN A 110 34.21 -17.53 35.63
N PRO A 111 34.97 -16.45 35.33
CA PRO A 111 34.39 -15.11 35.25
C PRO A 111 33.36 -15.07 34.10
N PRO A 112 32.26 -14.32 34.24
CA PRO A 112 31.28 -14.18 33.18
C PRO A 112 31.95 -13.51 31.97
N ARG A 113 31.96 -14.19 30.82
CA ARG A 113 32.40 -13.63 29.53
C ARG A 113 31.42 -12.52 29.13
N ALA A 114 31.80 -11.27 29.38
CA ALA A 114 31.15 -10.11 28.79
C ALA A 114 31.57 -10.02 27.31
N GLY A 115 30.60 -10.23 26.41
CA GLY A 115 30.82 -10.31 24.95
C GLY A 115 30.33 -11.62 24.31
N GLY A 116 29.44 -12.36 24.99
CA GLY A 116 28.88 -13.61 24.48
C GLY A 116 28.13 -13.40 23.18
N SER A 117 28.50 -14.17 22.16
CA SER A 117 27.57 -14.51 21.08
C SER A 117 26.25 -14.94 21.72
N ASN A 118 25.13 -14.39 21.26
CA ASN A 118 23.81 -14.73 21.78
C ASN A 118 23.48 -16.16 21.32
N SER A 119 24.07 -17.15 21.96
CA SER A 119 23.81 -18.55 21.68
C SER A 119 22.49 -18.93 22.33
N ILE A 120 21.50 -19.25 21.52
CA ILE A 120 20.17 -19.65 21.98
C ILE A 120 20.25 -21.12 22.36
N SER A 121 19.92 -21.45 23.61
CA SER A 121 19.93 -22.82 24.09
C SER A 121 18.52 -23.39 24.08
N VAL A 122 18.28 -24.37 23.21
CA VAL A 122 16.95 -24.97 23.05
C VAL A 122 16.98 -26.43 23.47
N ARG A 123 15.99 -26.89 24.25
CA ARG A 123 16.01 -28.23 24.87
C ARG A 123 15.42 -29.33 23.98
N SER A 124 14.75 -28.97 22.90
CA SER A 124 14.12 -29.89 21.94
C SER A 124 14.74 -29.70 20.55
N ARG A 125 14.85 -30.80 19.79
CA ARG A 125 15.30 -30.78 18.39
C ARG A 125 14.35 -29.98 17.50
N GLU A 126 13.05 -30.15 17.68
CA GLU A 126 12.02 -29.42 16.93
C GLU A 126 12.15 -27.91 17.17
N ALA A 127 12.33 -27.52 18.44
CA ALA A 127 12.49 -26.13 18.78
C ALA A 127 13.85 -25.55 18.34
N ALA A 128 14.91 -26.37 18.25
CA ALA A 128 16.17 -25.96 17.65
C ALA A 128 16.06 -25.73 16.13
N ASP A 129 15.32 -26.60 15.43
CA ASP A 129 15.09 -26.44 13.99
C ASP A 129 14.18 -25.24 13.68
N TYR A 130 13.17 -24.98 14.51
CA TYR A 130 12.38 -23.75 14.46
C TYR A 130 13.24 -22.50 14.71
N ALA A 131 14.07 -22.52 15.77
CA ALA A 131 14.95 -21.40 16.10
C ALA A 131 15.94 -21.09 14.95
N LYS A 132 16.48 -22.11 14.26
CA LYS A 132 17.32 -21.91 13.07
C LYS A 132 16.56 -21.17 11.96
N GLN A 133 15.33 -21.57 11.67
CA GLN A 133 14.51 -20.89 10.64
C GLN A 133 14.20 -19.45 11.03
N LEU A 134 13.94 -19.19 12.32
CA LEU A 134 13.72 -17.85 12.82
C LEU A 134 15.00 -16.98 12.80
N VAL A 135 16.19 -17.57 13.01
CA VAL A 135 17.47 -16.88 12.78
C VAL A 135 17.63 -16.53 11.31
N SER A 136 17.38 -17.47 10.39
CA SER A 136 17.43 -17.20 8.95
C SER A 136 16.44 -16.11 8.53
N PHE A 137 15.21 -16.14 9.04
CA PHE A 137 14.21 -15.09 8.86
C PHE A 137 14.74 -13.73 9.33
N ASN A 138 15.28 -13.65 10.55
CA ASN A 138 15.82 -12.41 11.10
C ASN A 138 17.04 -11.87 10.33
N ASN A 139 17.87 -12.77 9.81
CA ASN A 139 19.03 -12.43 8.97
C ASN A 139 18.63 -11.93 7.58
N THR A 140 17.44 -12.32 7.07
CA THR A 140 16.91 -11.82 5.78
C THR A 140 16.08 -10.54 5.93
N ILE A 141 15.25 -10.40 6.98
CA ILE A 141 14.38 -9.24 7.15
C ILE A 141 15.15 -7.95 7.43
N ALA A 142 16.25 -8.00 8.19
CA ALA A 142 17.01 -6.80 8.54
C ALA A 142 17.67 -6.13 7.31
N PRO A 143 18.37 -6.86 6.42
CA PRO A 143 18.82 -6.31 5.13
C PRO A 143 17.67 -5.86 4.24
N LEU A 144 16.55 -6.60 4.20
CA LEU A 144 15.38 -6.20 3.42
C LEU A 144 14.85 -4.83 3.86
N VAL A 145 14.73 -4.56 5.16
CA VAL A 145 14.26 -3.25 5.66
C VAL A 145 15.18 -2.09 5.21
N VAL A 146 16.50 -2.31 5.19
CA VAL A 146 17.46 -1.32 4.69
C VAL A 146 17.26 -1.09 3.19
N GLU A 147 17.04 -2.17 2.43
CA GLU A 147 16.81 -2.10 1.00
C GLU A 147 15.49 -1.41 0.65
N LEU A 148 14.40 -1.73 1.36
CA LEU A 148 13.12 -1.07 1.22
C LEU A 148 13.22 0.44 1.51
N ARG A 149 14.00 0.84 2.52
CA ARG A 149 14.25 2.26 2.80
C ARG A 149 14.98 2.95 1.65
N ARG A 150 15.95 2.27 1.04
CA ARG A 150 16.68 2.78 -0.13
C ARG A 150 15.76 2.91 -1.33
N GLU A 151 14.97 1.88 -1.63
CA GLU A 151 14.01 1.86 -2.73
C GLU A 151 12.85 2.83 -2.52
N ALA A 152 12.50 3.19 -1.28
CA ALA A 152 11.46 4.18 -0.97
C ALA A 152 11.77 5.61 -1.48
N THR A 153 13.02 5.86 -1.91
CA THR A 153 13.39 7.10 -2.63
C THR A 153 12.86 7.11 -4.07
N GLN A 154 12.80 5.95 -4.70
CA GLN A 154 12.31 5.75 -6.08
C GLN A 154 10.83 5.34 -6.11
N HIS A 155 10.37 4.68 -5.05
CA HIS A 155 9.02 4.15 -4.88
C HIS A 155 8.37 4.74 -3.62
N PRO A 156 7.75 5.93 -3.70
CA PRO A 156 7.12 6.58 -2.56
C PRO A 156 6.06 5.70 -1.87
N GLU A 157 5.40 4.80 -2.61
CA GLU A 157 4.47 3.80 -2.07
C GLU A 157 5.05 2.89 -0.98
N LEU A 158 6.38 2.75 -0.89
CA LEU A 158 7.04 1.96 0.16
C LEU A 158 7.06 2.66 1.52
N ARG A 159 7.02 4.00 1.57
CA ARG A 159 7.14 4.78 2.81
C ARG A 159 6.12 4.38 3.89
N PRO A 160 4.81 4.24 3.59
CA PRO A 160 3.84 3.79 4.59
C PRO A 160 4.07 2.36 5.11
N LEU A 161 4.79 1.52 4.36
CA LEU A 161 5.05 0.12 4.73
C LEU A 161 6.30 -0.04 5.63
N LEU A 162 7.21 0.95 5.63
CA LEU A 162 8.46 0.87 6.40
C LEU A 162 8.25 0.67 7.91
N PRO A 163 7.33 1.39 8.59
CA PRO A 163 7.10 1.18 10.03
C PRO A 163 6.69 -0.26 10.35
N GLU A 164 5.79 -0.85 9.55
CA GLU A 164 5.37 -2.24 9.70
C GLU A 164 6.55 -3.21 9.49
N ALA A 165 7.42 -2.94 8.50
CA ALA A 165 8.61 -3.75 8.25
C ALA A 165 9.61 -3.72 9.43
N TYR A 166 9.84 -2.54 10.02
CA TYR A 166 10.67 -2.40 11.24
C TYR A 166 10.05 -3.13 12.43
N GLN A 167 8.73 -3.04 12.57
CA GLN A 167 8.01 -3.72 13.62
C GLN A 167 8.14 -5.24 13.51
N ILE A 168 7.96 -5.81 12.31
CA ILE A 168 8.16 -7.25 12.04
C ILE A 168 9.60 -7.67 12.36
N ALA A 169 10.59 -6.86 11.98
CA ALA A 169 11.99 -7.14 12.32
C ALA A 169 12.25 -7.11 13.84
N ALA A 170 11.58 -6.23 14.59
CA ALA A 170 11.69 -6.17 16.04
C ALA A 170 10.99 -7.36 16.71
N GLU A 171 9.78 -7.71 16.24
CA GLU A 171 8.99 -8.84 16.72
C GLU A 171 9.69 -10.18 16.44
N GLY A 172 10.30 -10.34 15.27
CA GLY A 172 11.12 -11.51 14.94
C GLY A 172 12.29 -11.71 15.91
N ARG A 173 12.97 -10.63 16.32
CA ARG A 173 14.04 -10.69 17.34
C ARG A 173 13.50 -10.98 18.74
N ALA A 174 12.37 -10.37 19.10
CA ALA A 174 11.71 -10.63 20.37
C ALA A 174 11.26 -12.09 20.47
N LEU A 175 10.68 -12.64 19.40
CA LEU A 175 10.29 -14.05 19.32
C LEU A 175 11.51 -14.97 19.44
N LEU A 176 12.63 -14.61 18.79
CA LEU A 176 13.87 -15.36 18.88
C LEU A 176 14.42 -15.41 20.31
N SER A 177 14.33 -14.31 21.06
CA SER A 177 14.72 -14.28 22.47
C SER A 177 13.84 -15.16 23.36
N ARG A 178 12.55 -15.33 23.00
CA ARG A 178 11.62 -16.22 23.71
C ARG A 178 11.86 -17.70 23.43
N CYS A 179 12.62 -18.03 22.38
CA CYS A 179 13.02 -19.41 22.09
C CYS A 179 14.07 -19.95 23.07
N ASP A 180 14.75 -19.08 23.81
CA ASP A 180 15.79 -19.50 24.75
C ASP A 180 15.18 -20.27 25.93
N GLY A 181 15.72 -21.47 26.20
CA GLY A 181 15.26 -22.35 27.26
C GLY A 181 13.94 -23.10 26.97
N LEU A 182 13.35 -22.96 25.78
CA LEU A 182 12.10 -23.66 25.45
C LEU A 182 12.30 -25.18 25.39
N SER A 183 11.36 -25.88 26.02
CA SER A 183 11.19 -27.33 25.93
C SER A 183 10.12 -27.74 24.92
N SER A 184 9.18 -26.85 24.61
CA SER A 184 8.10 -27.04 23.64
C SER A 184 7.79 -25.73 22.91
N LEU A 185 7.14 -25.84 21.75
CA LEU A 185 6.80 -24.72 20.88
C LEU A 185 5.47 -24.02 21.26
N SER A 186 4.68 -24.60 22.15
CA SER A 186 3.36 -24.05 22.54
C SER A 186 3.38 -22.59 23.00
N PRO A 187 4.33 -22.12 23.83
CA PRO A 187 4.34 -20.73 24.32
C PRO A 187 4.60 -19.68 23.24
N ILE A 188 5.14 -20.07 22.09
CA ILE A 188 5.48 -19.15 20.99
C ILE A 188 4.48 -19.18 19.84
N MET A 189 3.47 -20.06 19.89
CA MET A 189 2.46 -20.18 18.82
C MET A 189 1.70 -18.87 18.60
N GLN A 190 1.11 -18.29 19.66
CA GLN A 190 0.33 -17.05 19.53
C GLN A 190 1.18 -15.85 19.06
N PRO A 191 2.35 -15.55 19.66
CA PRO A 191 3.22 -14.49 19.15
C PRO A 191 3.67 -14.69 17.71
N TYR A 192 3.86 -15.95 17.29
CA TYR A 192 4.21 -16.26 15.91
C TYR A 192 3.04 -16.06 14.95
N GLN A 193 1.80 -16.38 15.34
CA GLN A 193 0.60 -16.10 14.53
C GLN A 193 0.47 -14.60 14.24
N ASP A 194 0.69 -13.76 15.25
CA ASP A 194 0.64 -12.30 15.08
C ASP A 194 1.74 -11.79 14.12
N LEU A 195 2.94 -12.40 14.19
CA LEU A 195 4.06 -12.10 13.30
C LEU A 195 3.76 -12.54 11.85
N ASP A 196 3.23 -13.76 11.67
CA ASP A 196 2.89 -14.32 10.35
C ASP A 196 1.79 -13.51 9.67
N ALA A 197 0.71 -13.17 10.40
CA ALA A 197 -0.39 -12.35 9.86
C ALA A 197 0.11 -10.98 9.36
N ARG A 198 0.97 -10.31 10.12
CA ARG A 198 1.58 -9.03 9.72
C ARG A 198 2.55 -9.19 8.56
N TRP A 199 3.41 -10.21 8.60
CA TRP A 199 4.34 -10.49 7.51
C TRP A 199 3.60 -10.75 6.20
N ARG A 200 2.52 -11.53 6.20
CA ARG A 200 1.74 -11.79 4.98
C ARG A 200 1.08 -10.53 4.43
N LYS A 201 0.52 -9.69 5.29
CA LYS A 201 -0.05 -8.39 4.90
C LYS A 201 1.00 -7.53 4.19
N ILE A 202 2.18 -7.37 4.78
CA ILE A 202 3.25 -6.56 4.15
C ILE A 202 3.84 -7.23 2.92
N SER A 203 4.03 -8.56 2.93
CA SER A 203 4.55 -9.32 1.78
C SER A 203 3.64 -9.15 0.58
N PHE A 204 2.32 -9.25 0.79
CA PHE A 204 1.33 -8.98 -0.24
C PHE A 204 1.43 -7.56 -0.78
N ALA A 205 1.45 -6.55 0.11
CA ALA A 205 1.60 -5.15 -0.28
C ALA A 205 2.89 -4.91 -1.08
N LEU A 206 4.03 -5.44 -0.62
CA LEU A 206 5.31 -5.30 -1.31
C LEU A 206 5.30 -5.95 -2.70
N ARG A 207 4.70 -7.14 -2.84
CA ARG A 207 4.59 -7.83 -4.14
C ARG A 207 3.69 -7.10 -5.13
N SER A 208 2.77 -6.26 -4.64
CA SER A 208 1.94 -5.43 -5.50
C SER A 208 2.69 -4.23 -6.10
N ILE A 209 3.85 -3.88 -5.53
CA ILE A 209 4.66 -2.75 -5.99
C ILE A 209 5.51 -3.17 -7.18
N ASN A 210 5.30 -2.49 -8.32
CA ASN A 210 6.04 -2.75 -9.54
C ASN A 210 7.40 -2.04 -9.51
N GLY A 211 8.43 -2.70 -10.02
CA GLY A 211 9.77 -2.10 -10.16
C GLY A 211 10.71 -2.28 -8.98
N LEU A 212 10.31 -3.02 -7.93
CA LEU A 212 11.24 -3.44 -6.87
C LEU A 212 12.43 -4.21 -7.44
N SER A 213 13.60 -4.09 -6.83
CA SER A 213 14.76 -4.84 -7.31
C SER A 213 14.54 -6.36 -7.20
N ASN A 214 15.24 -7.10 -8.05
CA ASN A 214 15.25 -8.56 -7.98
C ASN A 214 15.74 -9.07 -6.61
N THR A 215 16.62 -8.31 -5.95
CA THR A 215 17.12 -8.61 -4.60
C THR A 215 16.03 -8.48 -3.55
N THR A 216 15.27 -7.37 -3.57
CA THR A 216 14.10 -7.14 -2.70
C THR A 216 13.07 -8.24 -2.91
N THR A 217 12.72 -8.50 -4.17
CA THR A 217 11.72 -9.51 -4.54
C THR A 217 12.12 -10.92 -4.10
N SER A 218 13.39 -11.30 -4.28
CA SER A 218 13.94 -12.58 -3.81
C SER A 218 13.92 -12.69 -2.29
N SER A 219 14.26 -11.61 -1.57
CA SER A 219 14.25 -11.58 -0.11
C SER A 219 12.83 -11.76 0.45
N ILE A 220 11.83 -11.11 -0.17
CA ILE A 220 10.41 -11.29 0.18
C ILE A 220 10.02 -12.77 0.00
N GLN A 221 10.32 -13.37 -1.16
CA GLN A 221 10.03 -14.77 -1.43
C GLN A 221 10.70 -15.73 -0.43
N GLN A 222 11.95 -15.48 -0.04
CA GLN A 222 12.65 -16.27 0.96
C GLN A 222 11.97 -16.18 2.33
N LEU A 223 11.58 -14.98 2.77
CA LEU A 223 10.85 -14.79 4.02
C LEU A 223 9.50 -15.51 4.02
N ASP A 224 8.78 -15.50 2.89
CA ASP A 224 7.53 -16.25 2.74
C ASP A 224 7.75 -17.77 2.85
N GLN A 225 8.86 -18.28 2.32
CA GLN A 225 9.24 -19.70 2.47
C GLN A 225 9.54 -20.03 3.94
N TYR A 226 10.26 -19.17 4.65
CA TYR A 226 10.53 -19.36 6.08
C TYR A 226 9.24 -19.33 6.91
N CYS A 227 8.35 -18.37 6.66
CA CYS A 227 7.05 -18.33 7.35
C CYS A 227 6.21 -19.57 7.05
N SER A 228 6.13 -20.00 5.78
CA SER A 228 5.39 -21.22 5.41
C SER A 228 5.96 -22.48 6.08
N SER A 229 7.29 -22.56 6.21
CA SER A 229 7.96 -23.68 6.89
C SER A 229 7.72 -23.66 8.41
N MET A 230 7.84 -22.50 9.04
CA MET A 230 7.57 -22.32 10.48
C MET A 230 6.10 -22.60 10.83
N CYS A 231 5.14 -22.18 9.99
CA CYS A 231 3.72 -22.53 10.14
C CYS A 231 3.52 -24.05 10.13
N LYS A 232 4.15 -24.77 9.18
CA LYS A 232 4.09 -26.24 9.11
C LYS A 232 4.65 -26.92 10.36
N GLN A 233 5.77 -26.40 10.89
CA GLN A 233 6.38 -26.93 12.12
C GLN A 233 5.50 -26.73 13.35
N LEU A 234 4.82 -25.58 13.42
CA LEU A 234 3.90 -25.27 14.52
C LEU A 234 2.50 -25.88 14.34
N GLN A 235 2.24 -26.52 13.18
CA GLN A 235 0.91 -27.02 12.79
C GLN A 235 -0.14 -25.90 12.84
N ILE A 236 0.25 -24.70 12.42
CA ILE A 236 -0.61 -23.51 12.38
C ILE A 236 -1.03 -23.28 10.92
N GLU A 237 -2.32 -23.13 10.70
CA GLU A 237 -2.86 -22.68 9.42
C GLU A 237 -2.64 -21.17 9.22
N PRO A 238 -2.49 -20.69 7.97
CA PRO A 238 -2.53 -19.27 7.64
C PRO A 238 -3.72 -18.54 8.29
N GLN A 239 -3.46 -17.46 9.03
CA GLN A 239 -4.48 -16.74 9.80
C GLN A 239 -4.97 -15.46 9.10
N PHE A 240 -6.01 -15.54 8.28
CA PHE A 240 -6.57 -14.35 7.63
C PHE A 240 -7.64 -13.67 8.50
N ASP A 241 -7.90 -12.39 8.23
CA ASP A 241 -8.94 -11.64 8.94
C ASP A 241 -10.34 -12.09 8.48
N ARG A 242 -10.94 -12.99 9.27
CA ARG A 242 -12.26 -13.58 9.00
C ARG A 242 -13.37 -12.54 9.00
N HIS A 243 -13.33 -11.58 9.92
CA HIS A 243 -14.35 -10.53 9.99
C HIS A 243 -14.26 -9.59 8.79
N ALA A 244 -13.05 -9.14 8.46
CA ALA A 244 -12.85 -8.32 7.26
C ALA A 244 -13.29 -9.07 5.99
N LEU A 245 -12.99 -10.37 5.89
CA LEU A 245 -13.40 -11.18 4.74
C LEU A 245 -14.92 -11.29 4.64
N HIS A 246 -15.59 -11.63 5.74
CA HIS A 246 -17.05 -11.71 5.82
C HIS A 246 -17.69 -10.40 5.35
N ASP A 247 -17.29 -9.27 5.96
CA ASP A 247 -17.86 -7.96 5.65
C ASP A 247 -17.64 -7.59 4.18
N GLN A 248 -16.45 -7.91 3.66
CA GLN A 248 -16.12 -7.66 2.26
C GLN A 248 -16.97 -8.49 1.28
N MET A 249 -17.25 -9.75 1.60
CA MET A 249 -18.15 -10.59 0.81
C MET A 249 -19.59 -10.06 0.82
N ILE A 250 -20.07 -9.53 1.97
CA ILE A 250 -21.39 -8.87 2.07
C ILE A 250 -21.44 -7.59 1.22
N VAL A 251 -20.39 -6.77 1.23
CA VAL A 251 -20.28 -5.57 0.39
C VAL A 251 -20.35 -5.94 -1.10
N ALA A 252 -19.57 -6.93 -1.53
CA ALA A 252 -19.61 -7.43 -2.91
C ALA A 252 -21.00 -7.98 -3.29
N ALA A 253 -21.65 -8.75 -2.40
CA ALA A 253 -23.01 -9.25 -2.62
C ALA A 253 -24.05 -8.12 -2.73
N THR A 254 -23.84 -6.99 -2.03
CA THR A 254 -24.67 -5.79 -2.11
C THR A 254 -24.49 -5.09 -3.47
N TYR A 255 -23.25 -5.01 -3.97
CA TYR A 255 -23.01 -4.48 -5.32
C TYR A 255 -23.62 -5.37 -6.42
N MET A 256 -23.60 -6.69 -6.25
CA MET A 256 -24.32 -7.60 -7.15
C MET A 256 -25.83 -7.40 -7.09
N GLN A 257 -26.40 -7.13 -5.91
CA GLN A 257 -27.82 -6.82 -5.82
C GLN A 257 -28.17 -5.55 -6.61
N ALA A 258 -27.39 -4.48 -6.46
CA ALA A 258 -27.61 -3.26 -7.24
C ALA A 258 -27.45 -3.52 -8.76
N MET A 259 -26.57 -4.42 -9.16
CA MET A 259 -26.42 -4.82 -10.57
C MET A 259 -27.62 -5.62 -11.08
N LEU A 260 -28.27 -6.44 -10.25
CA LEU A 260 -29.53 -7.10 -10.60
C LEU A 260 -30.62 -6.06 -10.90
N ASP A 261 -30.74 -5.04 -10.04
CA ASP A 261 -31.70 -3.96 -10.22
C ASP A 261 -31.40 -3.18 -11.53
N ASP A 262 -30.12 -2.93 -11.82
CA ASP A 262 -29.67 -2.26 -13.05
C ASP A 262 -29.91 -3.12 -14.33
N LEU A 263 -29.78 -4.46 -14.23
CA LEU A 263 -30.07 -5.40 -15.33
C LEU A 263 -31.56 -5.47 -15.68
N GLU A 264 -32.44 -5.27 -14.71
CA GLU A 264 -33.89 -5.21 -14.91
C GLU A 264 -34.31 -3.93 -15.64
N LEU A 265 -33.54 -2.84 -15.48
CA LEU A 265 -33.78 -1.55 -16.14
C LEU A 265 -33.07 -1.41 -17.49
N ALA A 266 -32.10 -2.28 -17.79
CA ALA A 266 -31.32 -2.20 -19.01
C ALA A 266 -32.17 -2.52 -20.27
N PRO A 267 -31.92 -1.86 -21.42
CA PRO A 267 -32.68 -2.07 -22.65
C PRO A 267 -32.27 -3.38 -23.36
N LEU A 268 -32.52 -4.52 -22.71
CA LEU A 268 -32.14 -5.86 -23.16
C LEU A 268 -33.35 -6.65 -23.65
N SER A 269 -33.08 -7.71 -24.43
CA SER A 269 -34.12 -8.70 -24.71
C SER A 269 -34.60 -9.34 -23.39
N HIS A 270 -35.89 -9.66 -23.29
CA HIS A 270 -36.44 -10.24 -22.08
C HIS A 270 -35.75 -11.55 -21.68
N HIS A 271 -35.35 -12.35 -22.69
CA HIS A 271 -34.63 -13.60 -22.48
C HIS A 271 -33.22 -13.38 -21.91
N ASP A 272 -32.45 -12.43 -22.47
CA ASP A 272 -31.08 -12.17 -22.00
C ASP A 272 -31.09 -11.52 -20.62
N SER A 273 -32.04 -10.61 -20.36
CA SER A 273 -32.26 -10.03 -19.03
C SER A 273 -32.56 -11.12 -18.00
N GLN A 274 -33.48 -12.05 -18.28
CA GLN A 274 -33.79 -13.16 -17.38
C GLN A 274 -32.59 -14.08 -17.12
N ARG A 275 -31.84 -14.44 -18.18
CA ARG A 275 -30.66 -15.30 -18.06
C ARG A 275 -29.58 -14.65 -17.19
N LEU A 276 -29.19 -13.41 -17.51
CA LEU A 276 -28.15 -12.70 -16.76
C LEU A 276 -28.57 -12.43 -15.31
N THR A 277 -29.85 -12.09 -15.10
CA THR A 277 -30.41 -11.92 -13.75
C THR A 277 -30.34 -13.22 -12.96
N HIS A 278 -30.67 -14.36 -13.57
CA HIS A 278 -30.56 -15.66 -12.93
C HIS A 278 -29.11 -16.00 -12.57
N ASP A 279 -28.17 -15.86 -13.51
CA ASP A 279 -26.76 -16.16 -13.32
C ASP A 279 -26.14 -15.27 -12.21
N CYS A 280 -26.47 -13.98 -12.21
CA CYS A 280 -26.03 -13.06 -11.16
C CYS A 280 -26.63 -13.40 -9.78
N ARG A 281 -27.89 -13.85 -9.71
CA ARG A 281 -28.50 -14.31 -8.44
C ARG A 281 -27.76 -15.53 -7.88
N LEU A 282 -27.38 -16.48 -8.74
CA LEU A 282 -26.60 -17.66 -8.33
C LEU A 282 -25.21 -17.26 -7.80
N LEU A 283 -24.51 -16.38 -8.50
CA LEU A 283 -23.20 -15.86 -8.05
C LEU A 283 -23.30 -15.15 -6.70
N ARG A 284 -24.30 -14.28 -6.55
CA ARG A 284 -24.56 -13.58 -5.28
C ARG A 284 -24.86 -14.56 -4.14
N GLN A 285 -25.71 -15.56 -4.38
CA GLN A 285 -26.04 -16.56 -3.35
C GLN A 285 -24.81 -17.37 -2.91
N ARG A 286 -23.95 -17.77 -3.86
CA ARG A 286 -22.70 -18.45 -3.53
C ARG A 286 -21.78 -17.59 -2.66
N LEU A 287 -21.68 -16.30 -2.98
CA LEU A 287 -20.86 -15.37 -2.21
C LEU A 287 -21.39 -15.18 -0.78
N LEU A 288 -22.72 -15.05 -0.61
CA LEU A 288 -23.34 -14.98 0.72
C LEU A 288 -23.17 -16.29 1.50
N THR A 289 -23.31 -17.44 0.83
CA THR A 289 -23.05 -18.74 1.47
C THR A 289 -21.60 -18.85 1.91
N ALA A 290 -20.65 -18.40 1.08
CA ALA A 290 -19.24 -18.37 1.47
C ALA A 290 -19.01 -17.46 2.67
N ALA A 291 -19.62 -16.27 2.69
CA ALA A 291 -19.55 -15.32 3.81
C ALA A 291 -20.02 -15.95 5.13
N ASP A 292 -21.19 -16.60 5.13
CA ASP A 292 -21.76 -17.25 6.32
C ASP A 292 -20.86 -18.37 6.90
N HIS A 293 -20.02 -18.99 6.07
CA HIS A 293 -19.12 -20.07 6.48
C HIS A 293 -17.67 -19.59 6.71
N VAL A 294 -17.38 -18.28 6.64
CA VAL A 294 -16.02 -17.77 6.80
C VAL A 294 -15.41 -18.15 8.15
N ASP A 295 -16.21 -18.29 9.21
CA ASP A 295 -15.70 -18.62 10.54
C ASP A 295 -15.28 -20.09 10.70
N ASP A 296 -15.92 -21.01 9.97
CA ASP A 296 -15.73 -22.46 10.12
C ASP A 296 -14.74 -23.06 9.11
N VAL A 297 -14.44 -22.33 8.04
CA VAL A 297 -13.69 -22.84 6.89
C VAL A 297 -12.18 -22.60 7.03
N THR A 298 -11.36 -23.52 6.55
CA THR A 298 -9.91 -23.36 6.53
C THR A 298 -9.47 -22.35 5.45
N TYR A 299 -8.25 -21.82 5.57
CA TYR A 299 -7.72 -20.91 4.55
C TYR A 299 -7.73 -21.52 3.13
N ALA A 300 -7.36 -22.80 3.01
CA ALA A 300 -7.24 -23.46 1.72
C ALA A 300 -8.61 -23.63 1.03
N GLU A 301 -9.61 -24.07 1.78
CA GLU A 301 -10.98 -24.21 1.30
C GLU A 301 -11.58 -22.85 0.90
N MET A 302 -11.31 -21.80 1.68
CA MET A 302 -11.77 -20.44 1.37
C MET A 302 -11.12 -19.91 0.09
N ALA A 303 -9.80 -20.08 -0.06
CA ALA A 303 -9.05 -19.69 -1.25
C ALA A 303 -9.54 -20.42 -2.51
N GLU A 304 -9.81 -21.73 -2.40
CA GLU A 304 -10.36 -22.54 -3.49
C GLU A 304 -11.78 -22.09 -3.88
N SER A 305 -12.66 -21.94 -2.89
CA SER A 305 -14.03 -21.44 -3.07
C SER A 305 -14.06 -20.08 -3.75
N PHE A 306 -13.23 -19.15 -3.29
CA PHE A 306 -13.13 -17.82 -3.88
C PHE A 306 -12.55 -17.86 -5.31
N THR A 307 -11.54 -18.69 -5.56
CA THR A 307 -11.00 -18.87 -6.92
C THR A 307 -12.05 -19.42 -7.89
N ALA A 308 -12.86 -20.40 -7.45
CA ALA A 308 -13.96 -20.93 -8.24
C ALA A 308 -15.01 -19.85 -8.53
N PHE A 309 -15.36 -19.05 -7.52
CA PHE A 309 -16.26 -17.90 -7.69
C PHE A 309 -15.73 -16.90 -8.72
N ILE A 310 -14.44 -16.53 -8.67
CA ILE A 310 -13.84 -15.58 -9.62
C ILE A 310 -13.85 -16.12 -11.06
N ASN A 311 -13.62 -17.40 -11.26
CA ASN A 311 -13.70 -18.02 -12.59
C ASN A 311 -15.11 -17.92 -13.19
N ASP A 312 -16.16 -18.11 -12.38
CA ASP A 312 -17.54 -17.97 -12.84
C ASP A 312 -17.95 -16.51 -12.99
N TRP A 313 -17.49 -15.63 -12.10
CA TRP A 313 -17.63 -14.18 -12.22
C TRP A 313 -17.01 -13.65 -13.52
N GLY A 314 -15.81 -14.11 -13.89
CA GLY A 314 -15.15 -13.70 -15.13
C GLY A 314 -15.93 -14.03 -16.39
N LYS A 315 -16.59 -15.21 -16.43
CA LYS A 315 -17.48 -15.58 -17.56
C LYS A 315 -18.73 -14.70 -17.60
N PHE A 316 -19.30 -14.42 -16.43
CA PHE A 316 -20.49 -13.57 -16.32
C PHE A 316 -20.19 -12.12 -16.71
N SER A 317 -19.10 -11.55 -16.19
CA SER A 317 -18.70 -10.17 -16.46
C SER A 317 -18.43 -9.94 -17.94
N GLN A 318 -17.82 -10.90 -18.64
CA GLN A 318 -17.66 -10.83 -20.10
C GLN A 318 -18.99 -10.69 -20.85
N GLN A 319 -20.03 -11.42 -20.43
CA GLN A 319 -21.35 -11.32 -21.06
C GLN A 319 -21.99 -9.95 -20.80
N VAL A 320 -21.80 -9.40 -19.61
CA VAL A 320 -22.34 -8.08 -19.25
C VAL A 320 -21.58 -6.94 -19.92
N TYR A 321 -20.26 -7.03 -20.04
CA TYR A 321 -19.45 -6.06 -20.77
C TYR A 321 -19.85 -5.95 -22.25
N ALA A 322 -20.23 -7.06 -22.89
CA ALA A 322 -20.70 -7.08 -24.27
C ALA A 322 -22.03 -6.31 -24.48
N LEU A 323 -22.70 -5.88 -23.41
CA LEU A 323 -23.91 -5.06 -23.48
C LEU A 323 -23.61 -3.57 -23.61
N HIS A 324 -22.35 -3.15 -23.41
CA HIS A 324 -21.89 -1.76 -23.50
C HIS A 324 -22.74 -0.78 -22.68
N ASN A 325 -23.13 -1.18 -21.47
CA ASN A 325 -23.94 -0.35 -20.57
C ASN A 325 -23.06 0.29 -19.48
N PRO A 326 -22.87 1.63 -19.48
CA PRO A 326 -22.01 2.31 -18.53
C PRO A 326 -22.40 2.14 -17.06
N HIS A 327 -23.69 1.92 -16.76
CA HIS A 327 -24.14 1.69 -15.39
C HIS A 327 -23.71 0.32 -14.89
N LEU A 328 -23.87 -0.72 -15.73
CA LEU A 328 -23.42 -2.07 -15.43
C LEU A 328 -21.89 -2.13 -15.32
N ASP A 329 -21.17 -1.43 -16.18
CA ASP A 329 -19.70 -1.34 -16.13
C ASP A 329 -19.19 -0.80 -14.80
N ARG A 330 -19.84 0.26 -14.29
CA ARG A 330 -19.51 0.84 -12.98
C ARG A 330 -19.80 -0.13 -11.83
N ARG A 331 -20.88 -0.91 -11.90
CA ARG A 331 -21.19 -1.94 -10.88
C ARG A 331 -20.20 -3.08 -10.94
N MET A 332 -19.86 -3.56 -12.13
CA MET A 332 -18.86 -4.60 -12.34
C MET A 332 -17.49 -4.16 -11.80
N ALA A 333 -17.09 -2.91 -12.04
CA ALA A 333 -15.85 -2.37 -11.50
C ALA A 333 -15.83 -2.39 -9.96
N ARG A 334 -16.93 -2.02 -9.29
CA ARG A 334 -17.04 -2.08 -7.82
C ARG A 334 -16.99 -3.51 -7.27
N VAL A 335 -17.61 -4.46 -7.97
CA VAL A 335 -17.49 -5.89 -7.61
C VAL A 335 -16.06 -6.37 -7.80
N GLY A 336 -15.39 -5.95 -8.88
CA GLY A 336 -13.97 -6.22 -9.13
C GLY A 336 -13.07 -5.70 -8.02
N GLU A 337 -13.20 -4.41 -7.67
CA GLU A 337 -12.48 -3.78 -6.55
C GLU A 337 -12.73 -4.53 -5.23
N SER A 338 -13.96 -4.97 -5.01
CA SER A 338 -14.28 -5.77 -3.82
C SER A 338 -13.58 -7.13 -3.85
N GLY A 339 -13.46 -7.74 -5.03
CA GLY A 339 -12.70 -8.96 -5.25
C GLY A 339 -11.20 -8.78 -5.00
N ASP A 340 -10.62 -7.64 -5.41
CA ASP A 340 -9.22 -7.31 -5.14
C ASP A 340 -8.95 -7.17 -3.64
N GLN A 341 -9.90 -6.59 -2.90
CA GLN A 341 -9.83 -6.52 -1.44
C GLN A 341 -9.90 -7.93 -0.80
N VAL A 342 -10.74 -8.83 -1.33
CA VAL A 342 -10.76 -10.24 -0.88
C VAL A 342 -9.44 -10.95 -1.20
N TYR A 343 -8.88 -10.75 -2.39
CA TYR A 343 -7.54 -11.24 -2.74
C TYR A 343 -6.48 -10.74 -1.76
N SER A 344 -6.55 -9.48 -1.35
CA SER A 344 -5.65 -8.90 -0.35
C SER A 344 -5.81 -9.52 1.03
N ILE A 345 -7.05 -9.72 1.51
CA ILE A 345 -7.33 -10.34 2.81
C ILE A 345 -6.87 -11.80 2.83
N LEU A 346 -7.07 -12.52 1.72
CA LEU A 346 -6.59 -13.89 1.54
C LEU A 346 -5.12 -13.96 1.13
N TRP A 347 -4.42 -12.83 0.97
CA TRP A 347 -3.03 -12.76 0.49
C TRP A 347 -2.75 -13.56 -0.78
N MET A 348 -3.76 -13.66 -1.64
CA MET A 348 -3.69 -14.33 -2.92
C MET A 348 -3.40 -13.29 -4.00
N ALA A 349 -2.43 -13.56 -4.88
CA ALA A 349 -2.20 -12.68 -6.01
C ALA A 349 -3.45 -12.67 -6.91
N PRO A 350 -4.01 -11.50 -7.25
CA PRO A 350 -5.12 -11.44 -8.18
C PRO A 350 -4.63 -12.03 -9.53
N PRO A 351 -5.46 -12.82 -10.21
CA PRO A 351 -5.12 -13.30 -11.54
C PRO A 351 -4.90 -12.07 -12.43
N LYS A 352 -3.70 -11.94 -13.00
CA LYS A 352 -3.41 -10.92 -14.02
C LYS A 352 -4.17 -11.29 -15.28
N SER A 353 -5.46 -11.00 -15.30
CA SER A 353 -6.35 -11.29 -16.42
C SER A 353 -6.01 -10.30 -17.53
N MET A 354 -5.39 -10.80 -18.61
CA MET A 354 -5.23 -10.04 -19.84
C MET A 354 -6.60 -9.61 -20.42
N HIS A 355 -7.69 -10.29 -20.02
CA HIS A 355 -9.05 -9.91 -20.40
C HIS A 355 -9.46 -8.60 -19.73
N ASP A 356 -8.94 -8.30 -18.54
CA ASP A 356 -9.22 -7.04 -17.86
C ASP A 356 -8.56 -5.90 -18.63
N ILE A 357 -7.34 -6.10 -19.14
CA ILE A 357 -6.64 -5.11 -19.99
C ILE A 357 -7.43 -4.83 -21.26
N ALA A 358 -7.93 -5.87 -21.94
CA ALA A 358 -8.75 -5.70 -23.14
C ALA A 358 -10.06 -4.95 -22.85
N ALA A 359 -10.75 -5.30 -21.76
CA ALA A 359 -11.97 -4.62 -21.34
C ALA A 359 -11.71 -3.14 -20.98
N ILE A 360 -10.65 -2.84 -20.23
CA ILE A 360 -10.27 -1.46 -19.90
C ILE A 360 -9.89 -0.68 -21.15
N ALA A 361 -9.12 -1.28 -22.07
CA ALA A 361 -8.73 -0.66 -23.33
C ALA A 361 -9.95 -0.33 -24.21
N HIS A 362 -10.94 -1.23 -24.28
CA HIS A 362 -12.20 -0.98 -24.97
C HIS A 362 -12.98 0.19 -24.34
N ARG A 363 -13.15 0.21 -23.01
CA ARG A 363 -13.81 1.34 -22.31
C ARG A 363 -13.11 2.66 -22.55
N LEU A 364 -11.78 2.63 -22.61
CA LEU A 364 -10.96 3.79 -22.90
C LEU A 364 -11.18 4.27 -24.33
N ASP A 365 -11.19 3.37 -25.30
CA ASP A 365 -11.49 3.67 -26.70
C ASP A 365 -12.87 4.34 -26.84
N THR A 366 -13.93 3.74 -26.30
CA THR A 366 -15.29 4.32 -26.32
C THR A 366 -15.34 5.70 -25.65
N SER A 367 -14.60 5.89 -24.55
CA SER A 367 -14.56 7.18 -23.85
C SER A 367 -13.84 8.25 -24.68
N VAL A 368 -12.73 7.88 -25.34
CA VAL A 368 -11.96 8.77 -26.23
C VAL A 368 -12.75 9.10 -27.49
N GLU A 369 -13.45 8.12 -28.08
CA GLU A 369 -14.38 8.32 -29.20
C GLU A 369 -15.47 9.33 -28.83
N SER A 370 -16.10 9.17 -27.66
CA SER A 370 -17.14 10.10 -27.18
C SER A 370 -16.62 11.53 -26.99
N ILE A 371 -15.35 11.71 -26.63
CA ILE A 371 -14.72 13.04 -26.59
C ILE A 371 -14.47 13.56 -28.00
N SER A 372 -13.89 12.73 -28.86
CA SER A 372 -13.59 13.08 -30.25
C SER A 372 -14.82 13.64 -30.98
N GLU A 373 -15.99 13.01 -30.80
CA GLU A 373 -17.26 13.49 -31.37
C GLU A 373 -17.72 14.86 -30.84
N LYS A 374 -17.39 15.17 -29.59
CA LYS A 374 -17.80 16.42 -28.90
C LYS A 374 -16.83 17.58 -29.11
N ILE A 375 -15.61 17.28 -29.56
CA ILE A 375 -14.60 18.28 -29.91
C ILE A 375 -14.84 18.77 -31.33
N THR A 376 -15.54 19.90 -31.43
CA THR A 376 -15.75 20.62 -32.68
C THR A 376 -14.95 21.92 -32.71
N LEU A 377 -14.67 22.46 -33.90
CA LEU A 377 -14.01 23.79 -34.04
C LEU A 377 -14.73 24.88 -33.23
N ARG A 378 -16.06 24.83 -33.15
CA ARG A 378 -16.86 25.76 -32.34
C ARG A 378 -16.61 25.57 -30.85
N SER A 379 -16.47 24.33 -30.38
CA SER A 379 -16.26 24.05 -28.95
C SER A 379 -14.90 24.51 -28.43
N ILE A 380 -13.88 24.50 -29.28
CA ILE A 380 -12.51 24.88 -28.91
C ILE A 380 -12.21 26.36 -29.18
N ALA A 381 -13.11 27.09 -29.83
CA ALA A 381 -12.90 28.49 -30.22
C ALA A 381 -12.63 29.44 -29.03
N SER A 382 -13.00 29.04 -27.81
CA SER A 382 -12.71 29.79 -26.58
C SER A 382 -11.29 29.59 -26.04
N LEU A 383 -10.53 28.64 -26.57
CA LEU A 383 -9.16 28.36 -26.14
C LEU A 383 -8.15 29.24 -26.93
N PRO A 384 -6.94 29.49 -26.39
CA PRO A 384 -5.86 30.10 -27.15
C PRO A 384 -5.54 29.31 -28.43
N GLY A 385 -5.17 29.98 -29.53
CA GLY A 385 -4.93 29.33 -30.82
C GLY A 385 -3.92 28.18 -30.78
N GLU A 386 -2.87 28.29 -29.94
CA GLU A 386 -1.91 27.21 -29.73
C GLU A 386 -2.54 25.98 -29.05
N SER A 387 -3.39 26.19 -28.03
CA SER A 387 -4.14 25.12 -27.37
C SER A 387 -5.17 24.48 -28.29
N GLN A 388 -5.78 25.24 -29.22
CA GLN A 388 -6.73 24.67 -30.20
C GLN A 388 -6.05 23.63 -31.10
N LEU A 389 -4.91 23.99 -31.70
CA LEU A 389 -4.16 23.08 -32.58
C LEU A 389 -3.60 21.87 -31.81
N ARG A 390 -3.07 22.11 -30.61
CA ARG A 390 -2.57 21.04 -29.73
C ARG A 390 -3.67 20.05 -29.36
N LEU A 391 -4.83 20.56 -28.94
CA LEU A 391 -5.96 19.73 -28.53
C LEU A 391 -6.47 18.88 -29.69
N LEU A 392 -6.62 19.46 -30.90
CA LEU A 392 -7.05 18.71 -32.08
C LEU A 392 -6.09 17.59 -32.47
N ASN A 393 -4.78 17.87 -32.51
CA ASN A 393 -3.77 16.86 -32.82
C ASN A 393 -3.75 15.75 -31.75
N ALA A 394 -3.76 16.13 -30.48
CA ALA A 394 -3.77 15.19 -29.37
C ALA A 394 -5.06 14.34 -29.33
N THR A 395 -6.22 14.91 -29.69
CA THR A 395 -7.48 14.14 -29.78
C THR A 395 -7.35 13.01 -30.80
N ARG A 396 -6.76 13.32 -31.98
CA ARG A 396 -6.52 12.32 -33.02
C ARG A 396 -5.50 11.26 -32.59
N GLU A 397 -4.39 11.69 -32.00
CA GLU A 397 -3.36 10.76 -31.49
C GLU A 397 -3.90 9.86 -30.38
N LEU A 398 -4.70 10.40 -29.45
CA LEU A 398 -5.35 9.64 -28.40
C LEU A 398 -6.27 8.57 -28.97
N TYR A 399 -7.10 8.93 -29.96
CA TYR A 399 -7.99 7.97 -30.63
C TYR A 399 -7.18 6.88 -31.33
N ASP A 400 -6.19 7.25 -32.15
CA ASP A 400 -5.34 6.28 -32.85
C ASP A 400 -4.62 5.35 -31.86
N HIS A 401 -4.13 5.86 -30.73
CA HIS A 401 -3.47 5.06 -29.71
C HIS A 401 -4.45 4.17 -28.92
N ALA A 402 -5.66 4.62 -28.64
CA ALA A 402 -6.67 3.84 -27.93
C ALA A 402 -7.13 2.63 -28.77
N VAL A 403 -7.46 2.86 -30.05
CA VAL A 403 -7.80 1.78 -31.01
C VAL A 403 -6.66 0.76 -31.14
N ASN A 404 -5.41 1.24 -31.27
CA ASN A 404 -4.26 0.34 -31.36
C ASN A 404 -4.05 -0.48 -30.08
N LEU A 405 -4.30 0.13 -28.91
CA LEU A 405 -4.20 -0.55 -27.63
C LEU A 405 -5.26 -1.65 -27.50
N GLU A 406 -6.50 -1.35 -27.85
CA GLU A 406 -7.62 -2.29 -27.80
C GLU A 406 -7.39 -3.48 -28.77
N GLN A 407 -6.96 -3.21 -30.00
CA GLN A 407 -6.67 -4.25 -30.99
C GLN A 407 -5.56 -5.19 -30.53
N GLU A 408 -4.48 -4.65 -29.95
CA GLU A 408 -3.38 -5.47 -29.43
C GLU A 408 -3.82 -6.26 -28.19
N ALA A 409 -4.60 -5.65 -27.29
CA ALA A 409 -5.08 -6.29 -26.07
C ALA A 409 -6.09 -7.42 -26.38
N SER A 410 -6.88 -7.27 -27.44
CA SER A 410 -7.85 -8.26 -27.91
C SER A 410 -7.24 -9.34 -28.81
N SER A 411 -5.95 -9.24 -29.14
CA SER A 411 -5.27 -10.24 -29.95
C SER A 411 -5.17 -11.60 -29.24
N GLN A 412 -5.10 -12.70 -30.00
CA GLN A 412 -5.04 -14.05 -29.42
C GLN A 412 -3.78 -14.29 -28.56
N LYS A 413 -2.72 -13.51 -28.76
CA LYS A 413 -1.46 -13.55 -28.02
C LYS A 413 -0.96 -12.10 -27.80
N PRO A 414 -1.48 -11.40 -26.79
CA PRO A 414 -1.10 -10.01 -26.55
C PRO A 414 0.38 -9.92 -26.14
N ASP A 415 1.14 -9.06 -26.83
CA ASP A 415 2.52 -8.75 -26.43
C ASP A 415 2.54 -7.63 -25.38
N SER A 416 2.82 -8.01 -24.13
CA SER A 416 2.88 -7.08 -22.99
C SER A 416 3.84 -5.91 -23.21
N ARG A 417 4.98 -6.11 -23.89
CA ARG A 417 5.93 -5.01 -24.15
C ARG A 417 5.38 -4.01 -25.17
N LYS A 418 4.67 -4.52 -26.18
CA LYS A 418 4.01 -3.69 -27.19
C LYS A 418 2.86 -2.91 -26.57
N LEU A 419 2.04 -3.54 -25.73
CA LEU A 419 0.98 -2.88 -24.96
C LEU A 419 1.54 -1.76 -24.07
N GLN A 420 2.61 -2.03 -23.31
CA GLN A 420 3.28 -1.00 -22.50
C GLN A 420 3.78 0.17 -23.36
N ALA A 421 4.37 -0.10 -24.53
CA ALA A 421 4.88 0.94 -25.42
C ALA A 421 3.76 1.80 -26.06
N ILE A 422 2.63 1.20 -26.41
CA ILE A 422 1.45 1.92 -26.90
C ILE A 422 0.85 2.76 -25.77
N PHE A 423 0.65 2.16 -24.59
CA PHE A 423 0.09 2.83 -23.42
C PHE A 423 0.96 4.01 -22.97
N ALA A 424 2.30 3.89 -22.97
CA ALA A 424 3.18 4.99 -22.59
C ALA A 424 2.99 6.24 -23.47
N LYS A 425 2.75 6.06 -24.78
CA LYS A 425 2.45 7.18 -25.69
C LYS A 425 1.08 7.77 -25.40
N LEU A 426 0.07 6.92 -25.23
CA LEU A 426 -1.29 7.30 -24.91
C LEU A 426 -1.35 8.13 -23.61
N ASP A 427 -0.67 7.67 -22.56
CA ASP A 427 -0.59 8.31 -21.25
C ASP A 427 0.12 9.68 -21.34
N GLN A 428 1.27 9.73 -22.04
CA GLN A 428 1.98 10.98 -22.29
C GLN A 428 1.11 12.01 -23.02
N THR A 429 0.40 11.59 -24.07
CA THR A 429 -0.50 12.46 -24.81
C THR A 429 -1.63 12.96 -23.90
N TRP A 430 -2.28 12.07 -23.13
CA TRP A 430 -3.37 12.43 -22.21
C TRP A 430 -2.95 13.47 -21.17
N VAL A 431 -1.85 13.22 -20.46
CA VAL A 431 -1.33 14.13 -19.43
C VAL A 431 -1.04 15.53 -20.01
N SER A 432 -0.61 15.61 -21.27
CA SER A 432 -0.30 16.88 -21.93
C SER A 432 -1.52 17.74 -22.28
N VAL A 433 -2.72 17.13 -22.43
CA VAL A 433 -3.93 17.85 -22.90
C VAL A 433 -5.13 17.79 -21.96
N GLN A 434 -5.10 16.99 -20.90
CA GLN A 434 -6.21 16.89 -19.92
C GLN A 434 -6.66 18.26 -19.37
N GLY A 435 -5.71 19.16 -19.11
CA GLY A 435 -6.01 20.51 -18.59
C GLY A 435 -6.71 21.40 -19.60
N ASP A 436 -6.51 21.16 -20.90
CA ASP A 436 -7.18 21.91 -21.97
C ASP A 436 -8.58 21.32 -22.23
N TYR A 437 -8.76 20.00 -22.17
CA TYR A 437 -10.08 19.37 -22.21
C TYR A 437 -11.00 19.89 -21.11
N ALA A 438 -10.50 20.06 -19.88
CA ALA A 438 -11.28 20.57 -18.75
C ALA A 438 -11.83 21.99 -18.96
N LYS A 439 -11.23 22.78 -19.87
CA LYS A 439 -11.66 24.13 -20.23
C LYS A 439 -12.74 24.15 -21.33
N VAL A 440 -12.92 23.05 -22.06
CA VAL A 440 -13.91 22.96 -23.15
C VAL A 440 -15.29 22.66 -22.57
N ARG A 441 -16.24 23.59 -22.74
CA ARG A 441 -17.59 23.48 -22.14
C ARG A 441 -18.44 22.33 -22.68
N SER A 442 -18.22 21.89 -23.93
CA SER A 442 -18.98 20.79 -24.54
C SER A 442 -18.56 19.42 -24.02
N VAL A 443 -17.38 19.31 -23.42
CA VAL A 443 -16.84 18.05 -22.91
C VAL A 443 -17.46 17.77 -21.55
N ASN A 444 -18.12 16.61 -21.45
CA ASN A 444 -18.67 16.17 -20.18
C ASN A 444 -17.51 15.79 -19.23
N ARG A 445 -17.44 16.47 -18.09
CA ARG A 445 -16.41 16.20 -17.06
C ARG A 445 -16.42 14.76 -16.58
N GLY A 446 -17.58 14.09 -16.57
CA GLY A 446 -17.67 12.67 -16.24
C GLY A 446 -16.84 11.78 -17.16
N VAL A 447 -16.80 12.08 -18.46
CA VAL A 447 -16.00 11.31 -19.43
C VAL A 447 -14.50 11.52 -19.21
N LEU A 448 -14.09 12.73 -18.82
CA LEU A 448 -12.69 13.00 -18.46
C LEU A 448 -12.25 12.19 -17.23
N VAL A 449 -13.12 12.10 -16.22
CA VAL A 449 -12.88 11.28 -15.02
C VAL A 449 -12.84 9.79 -15.38
N ASP A 450 -13.73 9.33 -16.27
CA ASP A 450 -13.74 7.94 -16.72
C ASP A 450 -12.45 7.58 -17.51
N ILE A 451 -11.95 8.47 -18.38
CA ILE A 451 -10.66 8.29 -19.06
C ILE A 451 -9.51 8.24 -18.05
N ASP A 452 -9.44 9.20 -17.13
CA ASP A 452 -8.36 9.23 -16.15
C ASP A 452 -8.32 7.97 -15.29
N ARG A 453 -9.50 7.50 -14.84
CA ARG A 453 -9.63 6.21 -14.15
C ARG A 453 -9.12 5.05 -15.01
N ASN A 454 -9.58 4.94 -16.25
CA ASN A 454 -9.17 3.85 -17.16
C ASN A 454 -7.66 3.90 -17.44
N MET A 455 -7.05 5.08 -17.56
CA MET A 455 -5.59 5.23 -17.69
C MET A 455 -4.87 4.75 -16.44
N GLN A 456 -5.37 5.07 -15.24
CA GLN A 456 -4.79 4.59 -13.98
C GLN A 456 -4.90 3.06 -13.86
N GLU A 457 -6.06 2.47 -14.18
CA GLU A 457 -6.26 1.01 -14.20
C GLU A 457 -5.29 0.33 -15.17
N LEU A 458 -5.12 0.86 -16.39
CA LEU A 458 -4.16 0.33 -17.36
C LEU A 458 -2.71 0.48 -16.89
N ARG A 459 -2.36 1.60 -16.25
CA ARG A 459 -1.01 1.82 -15.70
C ARG A 459 -0.67 0.75 -14.67
N GLN A 460 -1.62 0.43 -13.79
CA GLN A 460 -1.48 -0.63 -12.79
C GLN A 460 -1.38 -2.02 -13.44
N ALA A 461 -2.29 -2.34 -14.36
CA ALA A 461 -2.36 -3.64 -15.01
C ALA A 461 -1.13 -3.95 -15.88
N LEU A 462 -0.60 -2.94 -16.58
CA LEU A 462 0.58 -3.07 -17.43
C LEU A 462 1.90 -2.99 -16.65
N GLY A 463 1.86 -2.79 -15.32
CA GLY A 463 3.06 -2.74 -14.49
C GLY A 463 3.98 -1.57 -14.82
N GLY A 464 3.43 -0.46 -15.33
CA GLY A 464 4.20 0.74 -15.65
C GLY A 464 4.74 1.35 -14.37
N SER A 465 6.07 1.32 -14.18
CA SER A 465 6.74 2.05 -13.12
C SER A 465 6.35 3.53 -13.21
N SER A 466 5.74 4.03 -12.14
CA SER A 466 5.37 5.43 -11.92
C SER A 466 6.61 6.33 -11.90
N GLY A 467 7.23 6.55 -13.07
CA GLY A 467 8.30 7.53 -13.25
C GLY A 467 7.77 8.96 -13.38
N GLY A 468 6.45 9.13 -13.53
CA GLY A 468 5.79 10.39 -13.25
C GLY A 468 5.45 10.43 -11.77
N SER A 469 5.83 11.51 -11.08
CA SER A 469 5.29 11.86 -9.76
C SER A 469 3.83 11.44 -9.71
N VAL A 470 3.47 10.54 -8.78
CA VAL A 470 2.09 10.17 -8.53
C VAL A 470 1.41 11.45 -8.05
N ALA A 471 0.96 12.26 -9.00
CA ALA A 471 0.15 13.42 -8.72
C ALA A 471 -1.10 12.84 -8.06
N ILE A 472 -1.18 12.98 -6.74
CA ILE A 472 -2.33 12.51 -5.97
C ILE A 472 -3.55 13.14 -6.64
N SER A 473 -4.42 12.27 -7.17
CA SER A 473 -5.58 12.74 -7.93
C SER A 473 -6.39 13.67 -7.03
N ALA A 474 -6.91 14.77 -7.60
CA ALA A 474 -7.67 15.75 -6.82
C ALA A 474 -8.85 15.09 -6.07
N SER A 475 -9.46 14.05 -6.65
CA SER A 475 -10.51 13.27 -6.01
C SER A 475 -10.03 12.50 -4.78
N GLN A 476 -8.88 11.82 -4.85
CA GLN A 476 -8.29 11.14 -3.69
C GLN A 476 -7.91 12.13 -2.59
N LEU A 477 -7.38 13.30 -2.96
CA LEU A 477 -7.05 14.35 -1.99
C LEU A 477 -8.30 14.89 -1.29
N ILE A 478 -9.41 15.09 -2.02
CA ILE A 478 -10.71 15.49 -1.44
C ILE A 478 -11.21 14.41 -0.47
N GLN A 479 -11.18 13.13 -0.87
CA GLN A 479 -11.62 12.03 -0.01
C GLN A 479 -10.78 11.91 1.26
N ALA A 480 -9.46 12.03 1.14
CA ALA A 480 -8.56 12.03 2.29
C ALA A 480 -8.84 13.21 3.23
N ALA A 481 -9.02 14.42 2.68
CA ALA A 481 -9.34 15.61 3.46
C ALA A 481 -10.71 15.50 4.17
N ALA A 482 -11.71 14.90 3.53
CA ALA A 482 -13.02 14.66 4.13
C ALA A 482 -12.96 13.65 5.29
N ALA A 483 -12.24 12.53 5.09
CA ALA A 483 -12.02 11.53 6.13
C ALA A 483 -11.23 12.10 7.32
N LEU A 484 -10.27 12.98 7.02
CA LEU A 484 -9.48 13.70 7.99
C LEU A 484 -10.33 14.65 8.84
N GLU A 485 -11.16 15.48 8.21
CA GLU A 485 -12.09 16.38 8.89
C GLU A 485 -13.02 15.59 9.82
N GLY A 486 -13.70 14.56 9.32
CA GLY A 486 -14.67 13.79 10.12
C GLY A 486 -14.03 13.08 11.32
N THR A 487 -12.81 12.57 11.17
CA THR A 487 -12.09 11.92 12.27
C THR A 487 -11.58 12.96 13.28
N ALA A 488 -11.11 14.12 12.81
CA ALA A 488 -10.69 15.23 13.65
C ALA A 488 -11.86 15.80 14.47
N GLU A 489 -13.04 15.95 13.85
CA GLU A 489 -14.29 16.36 14.50
C GLU A 489 -14.65 15.38 15.63
N TYR A 490 -14.65 14.07 15.34
CA TYR A 490 -14.92 13.03 16.33
C TYR A 490 -13.98 13.11 17.55
N ILE A 491 -12.66 13.24 17.33
CA ILE A 491 -11.68 13.34 18.41
C ILE A 491 -11.92 14.61 19.25
N ASN A 492 -12.12 15.75 18.60
CA ASN A 492 -12.39 17.02 19.27
C ASN A 492 -13.66 16.96 20.13
N ASP A 493 -14.76 16.40 19.61
CA ASP A 493 -16.02 16.28 20.35
C ASP A 493 -15.90 15.33 21.55
N ARG A 494 -15.21 14.20 21.39
CA ARG A 494 -14.93 13.25 22.48
C ARG A 494 -14.08 13.87 23.59
N LEU A 495 -13.05 14.62 23.23
CA LEU A 495 -12.20 15.33 24.20
C LEU A 495 -12.94 16.46 24.90
N ARG A 496 -13.79 17.21 24.18
CA ARG A 496 -14.67 18.22 24.79
C ARG A 496 -15.63 17.61 25.79
N ALA A 497 -16.30 16.52 25.43
CA ALA A 497 -17.21 15.80 26.31
C ALA A 497 -16.51 15.27 27.58
N SER A 498 -15.26 14.82 27.43
CA SER A 498 -14.46 14.25 28.53
C SER A 498 -13.64 15.29 29.30
N SER A 499 -13.66 16.56 28.88
CA SER A 499 -12.80 17.61 29.42
C SER A 499 -12.91 17.80 30.93
N ARG A 500 -14.09 17.58 31.52
CA ARG A 500 -14.29 17.70 32.97
C ARG A 500 -13.47 16.70 33.78
N ASN A 501 -13.17 15.54 33.21
CA ASN A 501 -12.43 14.46 33.87
C ASN A 501 -10.91 14.61 33.72
N LEU A 502 -10.46 15.49 32.82
CA LEU A 502 -9.05 15.70 32.54
C LEU A 502 -8.39 16.61 33.57
N GLN A 503 -7.30 16.13 34.17
CA GLN A 503 -6.48 16.85 35.14
C GLN A 503 -4.98 16.65 34.86
N PRO A 504 -4.11 17.65 35.13
CA PRO A 504 -4.44 18.99 35.60
C PRO A 504 -5.07 19.88 34.51
N SER A 505 -5.58 21.04 34.90
CA SER A 505 -6.23 22.00 33.96
C SER A 505 -5.31 22.44 32.83
N SER A 506 -3.99 22.46 33.02
CA SER A 506 -3.02 22.76 31.97
C SER A 506 -3.03 21.70 30.86
N PHE A 507 -2.98 20.42 31.21
CA PHE A 507 -3.07 19.31 30.26
C PHE A 507 -4.41 19.32 29.53
N ARG A 508 -5.51 19.51 30.27
CA ARG A 508 -6.85 19.66 29.69
C ARG A 508 -6.89 20.78 28.65
N ASN A 509 -6.34 21.94 28.98
CA ASN A 509 -6.33 23.09 28.06
C ASN A 509 -5.45 22.81 26.84
N SER A 510 -4.30 22.16 27.02
CA SER A 510 -3.41 21.73 25.92
C SER A 510 -4.14 20.82 24.94
N VAL A 511 -4.64 19.67 25.43
CA VAL A 511 -5.22 18.64 24.57
C VAL A 511 -6.50 19.11 23.87
N THR A 512 -7.32 19.92 24.55
CA THR A 512 -8.54 20.47 23.95
C THR A 512 -8.29 21.66 23.01
N THR A 513 -7.13 22.31 23.11
CA THR A 513 -6.69 23.34 22.15
C THR A 513 -6.11 22.67 20.92
N ALA A 514 -5.18 21.72 21.09
CA ALA A 514 -4.58 20.96 19.99
C ALA A 514 -5.63 20.22 19.15
N ALA A 515 -6.61 19.56 19.79
CA ALA A 515 -7.71 18.90 19.08
C ALA A 515 -8.58 19.88 18.29
N ARG A 516 -8.77 21.10 18.79
CA ARG A 516 -9.56 22.13 18.13
C ARG A 516 -8.82 22.73 16.95
N GLU A 517 -7.53 23.03 17.11
CA GLU A 517 -6.67 23.56 16.03
C GLU A 517 -6.55 22.54 14.90
N PHE A 518 -6.29 21.27 15.24
CA PHE A 518 -6.25 20.19 14.26
C PHE A 518 -7.56 20.08 13.46
N HIS A 519 -8.71 20.05 14.14
CA HIS A 519 -10.01 20.02 13.48
C HIS A 519 -10.29 21.26 12.63
N LEU A 520 -9.95 22.47 13.12
CA LEU A 520 -10.15 23.71 12.39
C LEU A 520 -9.40 23.69 11.05
N HIS A 521 -8.10 23.38 11.08
CA HIS A 521 -7.27 23.37 9.88
C HIS A 521 -7.61 22.19 8.94
N ALA A 522 -7.98 21.02 9.48
CA ALA A 522 -8.47 19.91 8.65
C ALA A 522 -9.74 20.29 7.88
N ARG A 523 -10.68 20.98 8.54
CA ARG A 523 -11.91 21.49 7.92
C ARG A 523 -11.63 22.57 6.88
N GLU A 524 -10.80 23.57 7.20
CA GLU A 524 -10.45 24.63 6.25
C GLU A 524 -9.74 24.05 5.01
N LEU A 525 -8.84 23.10 5.22
CA LEU A 525 -8.15 22.39 4.16
C LEU A 525 -9.13 21.60 3.27
N HIS A 526 -10.06 20.84 3.84
CA HIS A 526 -11.09 20.14 3.06
C HIS A 526 -12.00 21.10 2.28
N GLU A 527 -12.46 22.18 2.90
CA GLU A 527 -13.29 23.19 2.23
C GLU A 527 -12.56 23.83 1.04
N GLU A 528 -11.28 24.14 1.22
CA GLU A 528 -10.47 24.72 0.16
C GLU A 528 -10.18 23.69 -0.95
N ILE A 529 -9.78 22.45 -0.65
CA ILE A 529 -9.54 21.44 -1.69
C ILE A 529 -10.81 21.14 -2.49
N SER A 530 -11.98 21.18 -1.85
CA SER A 530 -13.27 20.91 -2.50
C SER A 530 -13.72 21.98 -3.51
N LYS A 531 -13.12 23.18 -3.49
CA LYS A 531 -13.50 24.27 -4.42
C LYS A 531 -12.92 24.01 -5.82
N PRO A 532 -13.75 23.85 -6.86
CA PRO A 532 -13.30 23.44 -8.18
C PRO A 532 -12.40 24.50 -8.84
N GLY A 533 -11.33 24.05 -9.50
CA GLY A 533 -10.43 24.88 -10.31
C GLY A 533 -9.36 25.66 -9.54
N ARG A 534 -9.30 25.52 -8.21
CA ARG A 534 -8.33 26.27 -7.39
C ARG A 534 -6.99 25.56 -7.20
N LEU A 535 -6.94 24.23 -7.32
CA LEU A 535 -5.69 23.46 -7.24
C LEU A 535 -4.67 23.83 -8.35
N SER A 536 -5.11 24.49 -9.42
CA SER A 536 -4.24 24.96 -10.50
C SER A 536 -3.68 26.37 -10.27
N ASP A 537 -4.14 27.10 -9.25
CA ASP A 537 -3.66 28.45 -8.93
C ASP A 537 -2.52 28.39 -7.89
N ALA A 538 -1.34 28.88 -8.26
CA ALA A 538 -0.16 28.88 -7.40
C ALA A 538 -0.38 29.61 -6.07
N ARG A 539 -1.16 30.72 -6.07
CA ARG A 539 -1.45 31.45 -4.83
C ARG A 539 -2.30 30.63 -3.87
N TYR A 540 -3.17 29.80 -4.44
CA TYR A 540 -4.03 28.93 -3.68
C TYR A 540 -3.28 27.75 -3.08
N LEU A 541 -2.36 27.17 -3.86
CA LEU A 541 -1.47 26.13 -3.36
C LEU A 541 -0.64 26.61 -2.15
N SER A 542 -0.10 27.82 -2.18
CA SER A 542 0.62 28.37 -1.01
C SER A 542 -0.26 28.52 0.23
N ARG A 543 -1.56 28.79 0.05
CA ARG A 543 -2.52 28.84 1.18
C ARG A 543 -2.82 27.44 1.70
N LEU A 544 -3.08 26.48 0.80
CA LEU A 544 -3.28 25.07 1.17
C LEU A 544 -2.06 24.48 1.89
N GLN A 545 -0.85 24.81 1.44
CA GLN A 545 0.40 24.43 2.10
C GLN A 545 0.46 24.94 3.54
N ARG A 546 0.12 26.22 3.75
CA ARG A 546 0.08 26.81 5.09
C ARG A 546 -0.97 26.16 5.99
N GLU A 547 -2.17 25.89 5.47
CA GLU A 547 -3.20 25.19 6.24
C GLU A 547 -2.76 23.75 6.59
N ALA A 548 -2.08 23.07 5.65
CA ALA A 548 -1.52 21.75 5.90
C ALA A 548 -0.42 21.78 6.98
N GLU A 549 0.44 22.80 7.00
CA GLU A 549 1.46 23.00 8.04
C GLU A 549 0.81 23.18 9.42
N HIS A 550 -0.16 24.08 9.56
CA HIS A 550 -0.86 24.30 10.83
C HIS A 550 -1.65 23.08 11.30
N MET A 551 -2.27 22.36 10.37
CA MET A 551 -2.93 21.09 10.65
C MET A 551 -1.93 20.06 11.20
N LEU A 552 -0.74 19.94 10.61
CA LEU A 552 0.31 19.02 11.09
C LEU A 552 0.84 19.42 12.46
N GLU A 553 1.03 20.71 12.73
CA GLU A 553 1.42 21.22 14.05
C GLU A 553 0.39 20.85 15.12
N GLY A 554 -0.91 21.09 14.85
CA GLY A 554 -2.00 20.71 15.74
C GLY A 554 -2.09 19.19 15.96
N TYR A 555 -1.88 18.40 14.89
CA TYR A 555 -1.88 16.94 14.96
C TYR A 555 -0.71 16.36 15.78
N ASP A 556 0.50 16.91 15.62
CA ASP A 556 1.69 16.49 16.37
C ASP A 556 1.51 16.78 17.87
N GLN A 557 1.03 17.97 18.22
CA GLN A 557 0.74 18.31 19.61
C GLN A 557 -0.37 17.42 20.20
N LEU A 558 -1.44 17.18 19.43
CA LEU A 558 -2.53 16.29 19.84
C LEU A 558 -2.03 14.86 20.09
N THR A 559 -1.17 14.34 19.22
CA THR A 559 -0.58 13.00 19.36
C THR A 559 0.23 12.89 20.65
N LYS A 560 1.10 13.88 20.93
CA LYS A 560 1.87 13.94 22.18
C LYS A 560 0.98 13.95 23.42
N ASP A 561 -0.10 14.73 23.39
CA ASP A 561 -1.03 14.80 24.52
C ASP A 561 -1.84 13.48 24.69
N LEU A 562 -2.26 12.86 23.58
CA LEU A 562 -3.01 11.60 23.61
C LEU A 562 -2.21 10.40 24.15
N ASP A 563 -0.89 10.38 23.98
CA ASP A 563 -0.04 9.34 24.57
C ASP A 563 -0.13 9.29 26.09
N HIS A 564 -0.32 10.46 26.73
CA HIS A 564 -0.40 10.62 28.17
C HIS A 564 -1.83 10.70 28.73
N ILE A 565 -2.86 10.56 27.90
CA ILE A 565 -4.25 10.83 28.32
C ILE A 565 -4.79 9.91 29.42
N GLU A 566 -4.26 8.69 29.53
CA GLU A 566 -4.61 7.73 30.59
C GLU A 566 -4.12 8.20 31.97
N ASP A 567 -2.93 8.80 32.02
CA ASP A 567 -2.32 9.33 33.25
C ASP A 567 -3.07 10.57 33.77
N HIS A 568 -3.93 11.15 32.94
CA HIS A 568 -4.58 12.45 33.15
C HIS A 568 -6.10 12.35 33.39
N GLY A 569 -6.58 11.19 33.82
CA GLY A 569 -7.95 11.01 34.35
C GLY A 569 -8.97 10.40 33.39
N LEU A 570 -8.56 10.04 32.17
CA LEU A 570 -9.43 9.29 31.25
C LEU A 570 -9.39 7.80 31.57
N SER A 571 -10.54 7.12 31.44
CA SER A 571 -10.56 5.66 31.58
C SER A 571 -9.78 4.98 30.45
N ALA A 572 -9.13 3.84 30.74
CA ALA A 572 -8.33 3.09 29.76
C ALA A 572 -9.12 2.73 28.49
N ALA A 573 -10.43 2.42 28.63
CA ALA A 573 -11.30 2.14 27.49
C ALA A 573 -11.48 3.38 26.59
N GLN A 574 -11.79 4.54 27.18
CA GLN A 574 -11.96 5.79 26.42
C GLN A 574 -10.65 6.24 25.77
N ALA A 575 -9.53 6.09 26.48
CA ALA A 575 -8.22 6.41 25.95
C ALA A 575 -7.86 5.48 24.77
N GLY A 576 -8.17 4.18 24.90
CA GLY A 576 -8.00 3.20 23.83
C GLY A 576 -8.80 3.55 22.57
N HIS A 577 -10.04 4.03 22.72
CA HIS A 577 -10.84 4.50 21.58
C HIS A 577 -10.25 5.74 20.91
N LEU A 578 -9.80 6.74 21.68
CA LEU A 578 -9.16 7.94 21.13
C LEU A 578 -7.83 7.61 20.44
N LYS A 579 -7.01 6.75 21.03
CA LYS A 579 -5.74 6.26 20.44
C LYS A 579 -5.99 5.44 19.17
N ARG A 580 -7.07 4.67 19.10
CA ARG A 580 -7.45 3.96 17.87
C ARG A 580 -7.83 4.93 16.76
N ALA A 581 -8.74 5.87 17.04
CA ALA A 581 -9.11 6.91 16.07
C ALA A 581 -7.90 7.73 15.60
N GLN A 582 -6.96 8.04 16.51
CA GLN A 582 -5.70 8.69 16.18
C GLN A 582 -4.76 7.83 15.32
N ARG A 583 -4.79 6.50 15.40
CA ARG A 583 -4.04 5.65 14.45
C ARG A 583 -4.74 5.58 13.10
N ASP A 584 -6.06 5.50 13.10
CA ASP A 584 -6.88 5.40 11.89
C ASP A 584 -6.72 6.64 11.00
N ILE A 585 -6.38 7.81 11.59
CA ILE A 585 -6.21 9.07 10.87
C ILE A 585 -4.82 9.24 10.20
N VAL A 586 -3.80 8.51 10.67
CA VAL A 586 -2.40 8.64 10.21
C VAL A 586 -2.25 8.57 8.69
N PRO A 587 -2.90 7.61 7.97
CA PRO A 587 -2.75 7.50 6.52
C PRO A 587 -3.24 8.76 5.78
N PHE A 588 -4.34 9.37 6.24
CA PHE A 588 -4.91 10.56 5.61
C PHE A 588 -4.04 11.80 5.86
N VAL A 589 -3.50 11.96 7.08
CA VAL A 589 -2.53 13.02 7.39
C VAL A 589 -1.31 12.91 6.48
N ALA A 590 -0.76 11.69 6.34
CA ALA A 590 0.40 11.45 5.48
C ALA A 590 0.09 11.73 4.01
N GLN A 591 -1.08 11.33 3.52
CA GLN A 591 -1.49 11.55 2.14
C GLN A 591 -1.66 13.05 1.82
N VAL A 592 -2.30 13.82 2.70
CA VAL A 592 -2.47 15.27 2.55
C VAL A 592 -1.11 15.98 2.60
N ALA A 593 -0.25 15.61 3.55
CA ALA A 593 1.09 16.18 3.69
C ALA A 593 1.95 15.92 2.43
N ALA A 594 1.94 14.68 1.93
CA ALA A 594 2.67 14.31 0.71
C ALA A 594 2.14 15.09 -0.51
N ALA A 595 0.82 15.25 -0.63
CA ALA A 595 0.20 15.95 -1.76
C ALA A 595 0.56 17.44 -1.81
N LEU A 596 0.61 18.09 -0.65
CA LEU A 596 0.70 19.55 -0.58
C LEU A 596 2.10 20.06 -0.28
N LEU A 597 2.92 19.32 0.47
CA LEU A 597 4.22 19.81 0.96
C LEU A 597 5.42 19.26 0.16
N GLU A 598 5.26 18.15 -0.58
CA GLU A 598 6.33 17.57 -1.41
C GLU A 598 6.31 18.04 -2.88
N GLY A 599 5.21 18.67 -3.33
CA GLY A 599 5.04 19.23 -4.68
C GLY A 599 5.27 20.73 -4.73
#